data_AF-A0A1H3DWL2-F1
#
_entry.id   AF-A0A1H3DWL2-F1
#
_cell.length_a   1.000
_cell.length_b   1.000
_cell.length_c   1.000
_cell.angle_alpha   90.00
_cell.angle_beta   90.00
_cell.angle_gamma   90.00
#
_symmetry.space_group_name_H-M   'P 1'
#
loop_
_entity.id
_entity.type
_entity.pdbx_description
1 polymer ?
#
loop_
_entity_poly.entity_id
_entity_poly.type
_entity_poly.pdbx_seq_one_letter_code
_entity_poly.pdbx_strand_id
1 'polypeptide(L)'
;MQSGISLSSNRLLREPRDFSLVLGGPLYQLLCRAHLSDDALGLVRQRIVVFSLLAWLPLLVLSAAQEQALTGATIPFLLDVEVHARFLVAIPLLIAAELVVHQRMRNVLKQFLERQLIPADDMTRFDAAIEAALRLRNSVLAEVLLIVFVYIVGILVVWRHYLAIDTVTWYAQPSGAGSTLTLAGIWYAYVSLPLFQFLFCRWYFRLFIWARLLWQVSRIKLNLVPAHPDRAGGLGFLSNTVYAFVPLALVHGVMAAGPLANRIFYTGARLLDYRVEIAVLLVLLLCIVLGPLLVFAPALAQTKRAGLLDYGTLAQRYVREFDAKWLRGGASAQESLVGSGDIQSLADLANSFELVKTMHIAPVTKEAIVQLAVATLLPILPLALTLMPLEELLATLFGLLF
;
A
#
# COMPACT_ATOMS: atom_id res chain seq x y z
N MET A 1 26.46 -27.26 40.08
CA MET A 1 25.26 -26.40 39.99
C MET A 1 25.47 -25.34 38.92
N GLN A 2 25.30 -25.70 37.65
CA GLN A 2 25.29 -24.80 36.50
C GLN A 2 24.31 -25.38 35.48
N SER A 3 23.02 -25.09 35.63
CA SER A 3 21.99 -25.54 34.68
C SER A 3 20.72 -24.68 34.72
N GLY A 4 20.85 -23.38 35.05
CA GLY A 4 19.68 -22.50 35.25
C GLY A 4 19.56 -21.32 34.29
N ILE A 5 20.61 -20.96 33.53
CA ILE A 5 20.66 -19.64 32.85
C ILE A 5 20.56 -19.76 31.31
N SER A 6 20.67 -20.95 30.71
CA SER A 6 20.66 -21.10 29.23
C SER A 6 19.27 -21.38 28.61
N LEU A 7 18.21 -21.53 29.42
CA LEU A 7 16.88 -21.92 28.93
C LEU A 7 15.93 -20.74 28.65
N SER A 8 16.19 -19.55 29.18
CA SER A 8 15.35 -18.36 28.95
C SER A 8 15.72 -17.63 27.65
N SER A 9 17.01 -17.45 27.37
CA SER A 9 17.48 -16.76 26.17
C SER A 9 17.24 -17.56 24.87
N ASN A 10 17.06 -18.87 24.97
CA ASN A 10 16.83 -19.74 23.82
C ASN A 10 15.35 -19.89 23.42
N ARG A 11 14.42 -19.31 24.21
CA ARG A 11 12.98 -19.38 23.95
C ARG A 11 12.50 -18.33 22.94
N LEU A 12 13.25 -17.26 22.74
CA LEU A 12 12.94 -16.20 21.76
C LEU A 12 13.52 -16.48 20.36
N LEU A 13 14.40 -17.48 20.23
CA LEU A 13 15.08 -17.84 18.97
C LEU A 13 14.43 -19.01 18.21
N ARG A 14 13.28 -19.52 18.67
CA ARG A 14 12.48 -20.54 17.95
C ARG A 14 11.17 -19.94 17.45
N GLU A 15 11.19 -19.66 16.15
CA GLU A 15 10.12 -19.16 15.26
C GLU A 15 9.81 -17.66 15.37
N PRO A 16 10.03 -16.87 14.30
CA PRO A 16 9.33 -15.60 14.17
C PRO A 16 7.84 -15.92 13.99
N ARG A 17 7.12 -16.04 15.12
CA ARG A 17 5.68 -16.27 15.17
C ARG A 17 4.95 -15.08 14.54
N ASP A 18 4.74 -15.20 13.24
CA ASP A 18 3.59 -14.74 12.46
C ASP A 18 3.11 -13.31 12.70
N PHE A 19 4.03 -12.34 12.55
CA PHE A 19 3.57 -10.99 12.28
C PHE A 19 2.81 -10.97 10.95
N SER A 20 1.51 -10.70 11.06
CA SER A 20 0.62 -10.41 9.95
C SER A 20 0.01 -9.04 10.15
N LEU A 21 0.12 -8.13 9.19
CA LEU A 21 -0.64 -6.87 9.28
C LEU A 21 -2.16 -7.12 9.20
N VAL A 22 -2.56 -8.32 8.75
CA VAL A 22 -3.92 -8.59 8.26
C VAL A 22 -4.65 -9.70 9.02
N LEU A 23 -3.98 -10.81 9.30
CA LEU A 23 -4.51 -11.97 10.02
C LEU A 23 -4.48 -11.67 11.51
N GLY A 24 -5.67 -11.40 12.07
CA GLY A 24 -5.87 -11.03 13.47
C GLY A 24 -7.01 -10.04 13.68
N GLY A 25 -7.40 -9.88 14.95
CA GLY A 25 -8.50 -9.01 15.38
C GLY A 25 -9.87 -9.70 15.51
N PRO A 26 -10.84 -9.07 16.18
CA PRO A 26 -12.18 -9.62 16.42
C PRO A 26 -12.91 -10.08 15.16
N LEU A 27 -12.90 -9.31 14.07
CA LEU A 27 -13.50 -9.72 12.79
C LEU A 27 -12.89 -11.02 12.28
N TYR A 28 -11.56 -11.17 12.37
CA TYR A 28 -10.88 -12.40 11.97
C TYR A 28 -11.31 -13.59 12.84
N GLN A 29 -11.43 -13.40 14.15
CA GLN A 29 -11.93 -14.45 15.06
C GLN A 29 -13.38 -14.84 14.75
N LEU A 30 -14.24 -13.87 14.42
CA LEU A 30 -15.61 -14.13 13.97
C LEU A 30 -15.63 -14.91 12.65
N LEU A 31 -14.78 -14.56 11.70
CA LEU A 31 -14.65 -15.28 10.43
C LEU A 31 -14.15 -16.72 10.64
N CYS A 32 -13.21 -16.95 11.56
CA CYS A 32 -12.78 -18.29 11.93
C CYS A 32 -13.92 -19.10 12.57
N ARG A 33 -14.71 -18.49 13.47
CA ARG A 33 -15.91 -19.13 14.06
C ARG A 33 -16.99 -19.45 13.02
N ALA A 34 -17.11 -18.61 12.00
CA ALA A 34 -18.02 -18.83 10.87
C ALA A 34 -17.48 -19.86 9.86
N HIS A 35 -16.32 -20.48 10.11
CA HIS A 35 -15.62 -21.38 9.16
C HIS A 35 -15.33 -20.71 7.80
N LEU A 36 -15.16 -19.38 7.80
CA LEU A 36 -14.83 -18.56 6.63
C LEU A 36 -13.36 -18.12 6.62
N SER A 37 -12.56 -18.53 7.60
CA SER A 37 -11.12 -18.28 7.66
C SER A 37 -10.38 -19.39 8.41
N ASP A 38 -9.23 -19.81 7.88
CA ASP A 38 -8.31 -20.78 8.50
C ASP A 38 -6.87 -20.23 8.45
N ASP A 39 -5.94 -20.79 9.23
CA ASP A 39 -4.53 -20.38 9.33
C ASP A 39 -3.84 -20.34 7.94
N ALA A 40 -4.38 -21.10 6.98
CA ALA A 40 -3.82 -21.28 5.65
C ALA A 40 -4.52 -20.52 4.51
N LEU A 41 -5.13 -19.34 4.72
CA LEU A 41 -5.60 -18.41 3.66
C LEU A 41 -6.60 -19.01 2.61
N GLY A 42 -6.96 -20.29 2.70
CA GLY A 42 -7.68 -21.03 1.66
C GLY A 42 -9.11 -20.55 1.42
N LEU A 43 -9.66 -19.82 2.40
CA LEU A 43 -11.04 -19.36 2.39
C LEU A 43 -11.17 -17.90 1.91
N VAL A 44 -10.10 -17.26 1.41
CA VAL A 44 -10.16 -15.92 0.79
C VAL A 44 -11.23 -15.86 -0.30
N ARG A 45 -11.32 -16.88 -1.16
CA ARG A 45 -12.34 -16.97 -2.21
C ARG A 45 -13.76 -16.98 -1.63
N GLN A 46 -13.98 -17.75 -0.56
CA GLN A 46 -15.29 -17.80 0.10
C GLN A 46 -15.65 -16.46 0.73
N ARG A 47 -14.71 -15.78 1.39
CA ARG A 47 -14.94 -14.43 1.94
C ARG A 47 -15.31 -13.44 0.83
N ILE A 48 -14.59 -13.43 -0.28
CA ILE A 48 -14.91 -12.58 -1.44
C ILE A 48 -16.36 -12.80 -1.87
N VAL A 49 -16.75 -14.06 -2.11
CA VAL A 49 -18.10 -14.39 -2.55
C VAL A 49 -19.14 -13.99 -1.51
N VAL A 50 -18.95 -14.34 -0.23
CA VAL A 50 -19.92 -14.06 0.84
C VAL A 50 -20.10 -12.56 1.04
N PHE A 51 -19.03 -11.77 1.18
CA PHE A 51 -19.15 -10.33 1.41
C PHE A 51 -19.71 -9.59 0.19
N SER A 52 -19.31 -9.98 -1.03
CA SER A 52 -19.87 -9.38 -2.25
C SER A 52 -21.35 -9.73 -2.43
N LEU A 53 -21.75 -11.00 -2.23
CA LEU A 53 -23.16 -11.38 -2.33
C LEU A 53 -24.00 -10.76 -1.22
N LEU A 54 -23.50 -10.69 0.01
CA LEU A 54 -24.21 -10.03 1.11
C LEU A 54 -24.44 -8.54 0.84
N ALA A 55 -23.46 -7.86 0.25
CA ALA A 55 -23.56 -6.46 -0.11
C ALA A 55 -24.47 -6.20 -1.32
N TRP A 56 -24.48 -7.10 -2.31
CA TRP A 56 -25.08 -6.85 -3.62
C TRP A 56 -26.38 -7.61 -3.90
N LEU A 57 -26.48 -8.88 -3.54
CA LEU A 57 -27.61 -9.75 -3.92
C LEU A 57 -28.95 -9.28 -3.34
N PRO A 58 -29.07 -8.87 -2.06
CA PRO A 58 -30.33 -8.35 -1.54
C PRO A 58 -30.79 -7.09 -2.27
N LEU A 59 -29.85 -6.24 -2.71
CA LEU A 59 -30.17 -5.04 -3.49
C LEU A 59 -30.79 -5.40 -4.83
N LEU A 60 -30.25 -6.39 -5.53
CA LEU A 60 -30.83 -6.88 -6.79
C LEU A 60 -32.26 -7.40 -6.56
N VAL A 61 -32.45 -8.27 -5.56
CA VAL A 61 -33.75 -8.90 -5.28
C VAL A 61 -34.79 -7.85 -4.91
N LEU A 62 -34.45 -6.92 -4.02
CA LEU A 62 -35.36 -5.85 -3.59
C LEU A 62 -35.66 -4.88 -4.73
N SER A 63 -34.65 -4.48 -5.52
CA SER A 63 -34.85 -3.57 -6.67
C SER A 63 -35.71 -4.23 -7.76
N ALA A 64 -35.54 -5.54 -7.99
CA ALA A 64 -36.36 -6.28 -8.94
C ALA A 64 -37.81 -6.40 -8.45
N ALA A 65 -38.02 -6.68 -7.16
CA ALA A 65 -39.35 -6.76 -6.55
C ALA A 65 -40.09 -5.41 -6.56
N GLN A 66 -39.36 -4.28 -6.60
CA GLN A 66 -39.91 -2.94 -6.68
C GLN A 66 -39.94 -2.38 -8.12
N GLU A 67 -39.72 -3.22 -9.13
CA GLU A 67 -39.68 -2.85 -10.57
C GLU A 67 -38.65 -1.77 -10.94
N GLN A 68 -37.64 -1.57 -10.09
CA GLN A 68 -36.56 -0.55 -10.22
C GLN A 68 -35.24 -1.12 -10.75
N ALA A 69 -35.21 -2.42 -11.09
CA ALA A 69 -33.99 -3.10 -11.53
C ALA A 69 -33.54 -2.70 -12.94
N LEU A 70 -34.49 -2.60 -13.88
CA LEU A 70 -34.25 -2.29 -15.30
C LEU A 70 -35.07 -1.07 -15.77
N THR A 71 -36.28 -0.92 -15.24
CA THR A 71 -37.24 0.15 -15.55
C THR A 71 -37.61 0.89 -14.27
N GLY A 72 -38.52 1.87 -14.31
CA GLY A 72 -39.12 2.45 -13.09
C GLY A 72 -38.29 3.51 -12.33
N ALA A 73 -37.01 3.70 -12.67
CA ALA A 73 -36.17 4.79 -12.16
C ALA A 73 -35.35 5.44 -13.29
N THR A 74 -34.96 6.71 -13.12
CA THR A 74 -34.06 7.40 -14.05
C THR A 74 -32.68 6.76 -14.05
N ILE A 75 -32.25 6.25 -12.89
CA ILE A 75 -31.05 5.41 -12.74
C ILE A 75 -31.49 4.06 -12.18
N PRO A 76 -31.74 3.05 -13.05
CA PRO A 76 -32.05 1.68 -12.64
C PRO A 76 -30.86 1.00 -11.97
N PHE A 77 -31.12 0.04 -11.07
CA PHE A 77 -30.07 -0.66 -10.32
C PHE A 77 -29.00 -1.30 -11.21
N LEU A 78 -29.40 -2.00 -12.28
CA LEU A 78 -28.46 -2.73 -13.15
C LEU A 78 -27.60 -1.82 -14.04
N LEU A 79 -27.97 -0.55 -14.15
CA LEU A 79 -27.23 0.43 -14.94
C LEU A 79 -26.47 1.42 -14.04
N ASP A 80 -26.50 1.21 -12.72
CA ASP A 80 -25.76 1.99 -11.74
C ASP A 80 -24.33 1.42 -11.59
N VAL A 81 -23.41 1.98 -12.36
CA VAL A 81 -22.03 1.50 -12.44
C VAL A 81 -21.33 1.63 -11.08
N GLU A 82 -21.64 2.65 -10.30
CA GLU A 82 -21.04 2.89 -8.99
C GLU A 82 -21.28 1.73 -8.01
N VAL A 83 -22.51 1.22 -7.96
CA VAL A 83 -22.90 0.13 -7.04
C VAL A 83 -22.20 -1.16 -7.40
N HIS A 84 -22.13 -1.49 -8.70
CA HIS A 84 -21.42 -2.67 -9.20
C HIS A 84 -19.92 -2.56 -8.96
N ALA A 85 -19.31 -1.42 -9.30
CA ALA A 85 -17.90 -1.14 -9.05
C ALA A 85 -17.56 -1.31 -7.56
N ARG A 86 -18.39 -0.78 -6.67
CA ARG A 86 -18.17 -0.85 -5.22
C ARG A 86 -18.25 -2.27 -4.67
N PHE A 87 -19.32 -3.01 -4.97
CA PHE A 87 -19.60 -4.28 -4.30
C PHE A 87 -19.07 -5.52 -5.03
N LEU A 88 -18.96 -5.47 -6.35
CA LEU A 88 -18.51 -6.58 -7.18
C LEU A 88 -17.05 -6.47 -7.62
N VAL A 89 -16.40 -5.32 -7.44
CA VAL A 89 -14.97 -5.14 -7.76
C VAL A 89 -14.17 -4.67 -6.54
N ALA A 90 -14.57 -3.58 -5.90
CA ALA A 90 -13.82 -3.02 -4.76
C ALA A 90 -13.82 -3.92 -3.51
N ILE A 91 -14.97 -4.49 -3.10
CA ILE A 91 -14.98 -5.47 -1.98
C ILE A 91 -14.05 -6.67 -2.24
N PRO A 92 -14.13 -7.37 -3.40
CA PRO A 92 -13.21 -8.43 -3.74
C PRO A 92 -11.75 -8.01 -3.67
N LEU A 93 -11.41 -6.83 -4.22
CA LEU A 93 -10.05 -6.30 -4.18
C LEU A 93 -9.59 -5.96 -2.76
N LEU A 94 -10.45 -5.39 -1.92
CA LEU A 94 -10.14 -5.12 -0.50
C LEU A 94 -9.86 -6.41 0.27
N ILE A 95 -10.60 -7.49 -0.02
CA ILE A 95 -10.37 -8.79 0.62
C ILE A 95 -9.13 -9.48 0.02
N ALA A 96 -8.92 -9.40 -1.29
CA ALA A 96 -7.73 -9.98 -1.94
C ALA A 96 -6.44 -9.27 -1.50
N ALA A 97 -6.48 -7.95 -1.28
CA ALA A 97 -5.38 -7.17 -0.72
C ALA A 97 -4.87 -7.75 0.60
N GLU A 98 -5.75 -8.41 1.37
CA GLU A 98 -5.39 -8.98 2.67
C GLU A 98 -4.32 -10.06 2.55
N LEU A 99 -4.49 -10.92 1.54
CA LEU A 99 -3.57 -11.99 1.22
C LEU A 99 -2.22 -11.43 0.76
N VAL A 100 -2.25 -10.48 -0.18
CA VAL A 100 -1.05 -9.91 -0.79
C VAL A 100 -0.20 -9.17 0.27
N VAL A 101 -0.85 -8.36 1.11
CA VAL A 101 -0.17 -7.63 2.18
C VAL A 101 0.35 -8.57 3.26
N HIS A 102 -0.43 -9.58 3.66
CA HIS A 102 0.03 -10.56 4.66
C HIS A 102 1.33 -11.25 4.22
N GLN A 103 1.37 -11.80 3.00
CA GLN A 103 2.53 -12.53 2.49
C GLN A 103 3.76 -11.63 2.39
N ARG A 104 3.59 -10.38 1.92
CA ARG A 104 4.71 -9.46 1.72
C ARG A 104 5.23 -8.87 3.03
N MET A 105 4.37 -8.43 3.94
CA MET A 105 4.80 -7.78 5.19
C MET A 105 5.62 -8.71 6.09
N ARG A 106 5.32 -10.02 6.10
CA ARG A 106 6.10 -11.01 6.85
C ARG A 106 7.57 -11.05 6.39
N ASN A 107 7.80 -10.96 5.09
CA ASN A 107 9.15 -10.98 4.52
C ASN A 107 9.91 -9.67 4.76
N VAL A 108 9.20 -8.56 4.98
CA VAL A 108 9.82 -7.25 5.24
C VAL A 108 10.47 -7.24 6.63
N LEU A 109 9.76 -7.72 7.66
CA LEU A 109 10.33 -7.82 9.00
C LEU A 109 11.50 -8.81 9.07
N LYS A 110 11.41 -9.94 8.37
CA LYS A 110 12.53 -10.89 8.26
C LYS A 110 13.77 -10.24 7.67
N GLN A 111 13.62 -9.41 6.64
CA GLN A 111 14.75 -8.73 6.01
C GLN A 111 15.47 -7.73 6.92
N PHE A 112 14.78 -7.11 7.89
CA PHE A 112 15.47 -6.31 8.91
C PHE A 112 16.45 -7.14 9.75
N LEU A 113 16.07 -8.39 10.07
CA LEU A 113 16.88 -9.30 10.87
C LEU A 113 17.96 -10.01 10.05
N GLU A 114 17.59 -10.57 8.89
CA GLU A 114 18.52 -11.29 8.00
C GLU A 114 19.65 -10.40 7.48
N ARG A 115 19.36 -9.11 7.24
CA ARG A 115 20.36 -8.11 6.84
C ARG A 115 21.11 -7.47 8.01
N GLN A 116 20.84 -7.91 9.26
CA GLN A 116 21.45 -7.39 10.48
C GLN A 116 21.35 -5.86 10.62
N LEU A 117 20.25 -5.27 10.12
CA LEU A 117 20.02 -3.83 10.13
C LEU A 117 19.68 -3.32 11.53
N ILE A 118 19.17 -4.21 12.40
CA ILE A 118 18.89 -3.91 13.80
C ILE A 118 20.12 -4.32 14.64
N PRO A 119 20.77 -3.39 15.36
CA PRO A 119 21.83 -3.74 16.30
C PRO A 119 21.33 -4.69 17.40
N ALA A 120 22.20 -5.60 17.86
CA ALA A 120 21.86 -6.56 18.91
C ALA A 120 21.35 -5.88 20.19
N ASP A 121 21.93 -4.75 20.55
CA ASP A 121 21.58 -3.97 21.75
C ASP A 121 20.16 -3.35 21.69
N ASP A 122 19.66 -3.08 20.47
CA ASP A 122 18.36 -2.44 20.24
C ASP A 122 17.25 -3.45 19.86
N MET A 123 17.53 -4.76 19.91
CA MET A 123 16.55 -5.81 19.55
C MET A 123 15.26 -5.71 20.39
N THR A 124 15.39 -5.41 21.68
CA THR A 124 14.24 -5.24 22.59
C THR A 124 13.29 -4.13 22.15
N ARG A 125 13.82 -3.05 21.54
CA ARG A 125 13.00 -1.95 21.00
C ARG A 125 12.29 -2.36 19.72
N PHE A 126 12.95 -3.15 18.89
CA PHE A 126 12.36 -3.70 17.66
C PHE A 126 11.19 -4.62 17.99
N ASP A 127 11.37 -5.56 18.92
CA ASP A 127 10.31 -6.46 19.37
C ASP A 127 9.14 -5.68 20.00
N ALA A 128 9.43 -4.69 20.85
CA ALA A 128 8.40 -3.83 21.44
C ALA A 128 7.59 -3.04 20.39
N ALA A 129 8.22 -2.62 19.28
CA ALA A 129 7.53 -1.97 18.17
C ALA A 129 6.57 -2.93 17.46
N ILE A 130 7.02 -4.16 17.20
CA ILE A 130 6.20 -5.22 16.61
C ILE A 130 5.02 -5.57 17.52
N GLU A 131 5.26 -5.78 18.82
CA GLU A 131 4.22 -6.07 19.81
C GLU A 131 3.19 -4.95 19.90
N ALA A 132 3.63 -3.68 19.89
CA ALA A 132 2.73 -2.54 19.90
C ALA A 132 1.84 -2.50 18.64
N ALA A 133 2.40 -2.82 17.47
CA ALA A 133 1.63 -2.93 16.23
C ALA A 133 0.61 -4.08 16.30
N LEU A 134 1.00 -5.24 16.82
CA LEU A 134 0.12 -6.40 17.02
C LEU A 134 -1.02 -6.12 18.00
N ARG A 135 -0.74 -5.43 19.11
CA ARG A 135 -1.75 -5.00 20.08
C ARG A 135 -2.79 -4.08 19.44
N LEU A 136 -2.36 -3.12 18.64
CA LEU A 136 -3.26 -2.19 17.96
C LEU A 136 -4.10 -2.90 16.89
N ARG A 137 -3.49 -3.81 16.12
CA ARG A 137 -4.16 -4.68 15.15
C ARG A 137 -5.24 -5.56 15.80
N ASN A 138 -4.96 -6.10 16.99
CA ASN A 138 -5.87 -7.02 17.69
C ASN A 138 -6.87 -6.30 18.63
N SER A 139 -6.91 -4.97 18.62
CA SER A 139 -7.74 -4.19 19.54
C SER A 139 -9.22 -4.29 19.19
N VAL A 140 -10.01 -4.90 20.08
CA VAL A 140 -11.48 -4.95 19.99
C VAL A 140 -12.06 -3.53 20.01
N LEU A 141 -11.52 -2.67 20.88
CA LEU A 141 -11.97 -1.29 20.99
C LEU A 141 -11.77 -0.54 19.67
N ALA A 142 -10.65 -0.75 18.98
CA ALA A 142 -10.42 -0.10 17.69
C ALA A 142 -11.44 -0.55 16.64
N GLU A 143 -11.76 -1.84 16.56
CA GLU A 143 -12.80 -2.32 15.64
C GLU A 143 -14.20 -1.78 15.98
N VAL A 144 -14.56 -1.74 17.26
CA VAL A 144 -15.84 -1.15 17.69
C VAL A 144 -15.90 0.33 17.35
N LEU A 145 -14.83 1.08 17.60
CA LEU A 145 -14.74 2.50 17.22
C LEU A 145 -14.85 2.70 15.71
N LEU A 146 -14.29 1.80 14.89
CA LEU A 146 -14.46 1.85 13.44
C LEU A 146 -15.92 1.62 13.03
N ILE A 147 -16.61 0.64 13.64
CA ILE A 147 -18.05 0.41 13.39
C ILE A 147 -18.86 1.64 13.77
N VAL A 148 -18.64 2.16 14.99
CA VAL A 148 -19.33 3.37 15.48
C VAL A 148 -19.06 4.55 14.54
N PHE A 149 -17.82 4.76 14.12
CA PHE A 149 -17.45 5.79 13.15
C PHE A 149 -18.19 5.63 11.83
N VAL A 150 -18.25 4.42 11.28
CA VAL A 150 -18.94 4.13 10.02
C VAL A 150 -20.43 4.42 10.11
N TYR A 151 -21.11 4.00 11.18
CA TYR A 151 -22.54 4.28 11.32
C TYR A 151 -22.82 5.76 11.60
N ILE A 152 -22.02 6.42 12.45
CA ILE A 152 -22.19 7.85 12.74
C ILE A 152 -21.94 8.69 11.49
N VAL A 153 -20.79 8.52 10.83
CA VAL A 153 -20.43 9.32 9.65
C VAL A 153 -21.26 8.91 8.43
N GLY A 154 -21.49 7.62 8.24
CA GLY A 154 -22.32 7.10 7.14
C GLY A 154 -23.76 7.63 7.18
N ILE A 155 -24.39 7.64 8.36
CA ILE A 155 -25.76 8.13 8.52
C ILE A 155 -25.81 9.67 8.56
N LEU A 156 -24.85 10.35 9.20
CA LEU A 156 -24.93 11.81 9.36
C LEU A 156 -24.41 12.60 8.15
N VAL A 157 -23.38 12.10 7.45
CA VAL A 157 -22.68 12.85 6.40
C VAL A 157 -23.04 12.30 5.02
N VAL A 158 -22.87 11.00 4.83
CA VAL A 158 -23.01 10.37 3.50
C VAL A 158 -24.48 10.38 3.08
N TRP A 159 -25.38 10.06 4.00
CA TRP A 159 -26.83 10.08 3.79
C TRP A 159 -27.40 11.44 3.38
N ARG A 160 -26.88 12.54 3.97
CA ARG A 160 -27.31 13.90 3.60
C ARG A 160 -26.89 14.29 2.18
N HIS A 161 -25.83 13.68 1.64
CA HIS A 161 -25.36 13.98 0.28
C HIS A 161 -26.15 13.20 -0.79
N TYR A 162 -26.55 11.95 -0.51
CA TYR A 162 -27.39 11.15 -1.42
C TYR A 162 -28.85 11.60 -1.46
N LEU A 163 -29.40 12.13 -0.36
CA LEU A 163 -30.76 12.66 -0.31
C LEU A 163 -30.96 14.01 -1.03
N ALA A 164 -29.86 14.70 -1.37
CA ALA A 164 -29.91 15.99 -2.07
C ALA A 164 -30.12 15.85 -3.59
N ILE A 165 -30.37 14.64 -4.08
CA ILE A 165 -30.58 14.35 -5.50
C ILE A 165 -32.10 14.35 -5.77
N ASP A 166 -32.56 15.34 -6.53
CA ASP A 166 -33.97 15.51 -6.94
C ASP A 166 -34.43 14.52 -8.04
N THR A 167 -33.72 13.42 -8.26
CA THR A 167 -34.02 12.43 -9.31
C THR A 167 -34.49 11.09 -8.74
N VAL A 168 -35.34 10.40 -9.50
CA VAL A 168 -35.83 9.06 -9.13
C VAL A 168 -34.72 8.04 -9.36
N THR A 169 -34.25 7.42 -8.28
CA THR A 169 -33.23 6.36 -8.32
C THR A 169 -33.79 5.07 -7.74
N TRP A 170 -33.11 3.95 -7.98
CA TRP A 170 -33.49 2.66 -7.39
C TRP A 170 -33.43 2.64 -5.85
N TYR A 171 -32.65 3.53 -5.22
CA TYR A 171 -32.51 3.60 -3.77
C TYR A 171 -33.36 4.71 -3.12
N ALA A 172 -33.72 5.76 -3.85
CA ALA A 172 -34.45 6.89 -3.30
C ALA A 172 -35.45 7.47 -4.31
N GLN A 173 -36.66 7.77 -3.83
CA GLN A 173 -37.74 8.39 -4.59
C GLN A 173 -38.11 9.75 -3.99
N PRO A 174 -38.28 10.82 -4.80
CA PRO A 174 -38.80 12.09 -4.32
C PRO A 174 -40.24 11.93 -3.77
N SER A 175 -40.50 12.50 -2.58
CA SER A 175 -41.84 12.60 -2.00
C SER A 175 -42.14 14.06 -1.63
N GLY A 176 -43.43 14.40 -1.46
CA GLY A 176 -43.87 15.77 -1.13
C GLY A 176 -43.34 16.35 0.19
N ALA A 177 -42.74 15.53 1.06
CA ALA A 177 -42.12 15.94 2.33
C ALA A 177 -40.58 15.76 2.36
N GLY A 178 -39.96 15.44 1.22
CA GLY A 178 -38.54 15.11 1.09
C GLY A 178 -38.31 13.80 0.33
N SER A 179 -37.07 13.31 0.25
CA SER A 179 -36.78 12.04 -0.42
C SER A 179 -37.04 10.84 0.50
N THR A 180 -37.83 9.87 0.03
CA THR A 180 -38.17 8.63 0.75
C THR A 180 -37.35 7.46 0.22
N LEU A 181 -36.89 6.63 1.14
CA LEU A 181 -36.13 5.44 0.82
C LEU A 181 -36.99 4.30 0.27
N THR A 182 -36.48 3.62 -0.75
CA THR A 182 -37.00 2.33 -1.18
C THR A 182 -36.52 1.23 -0.21
N LEU A 183 -37.10 0.02 -0.26
CA LEU A 183 -36.64 -1.08 0.59
C LEU A 183 -35.20 -1.46 0.24
N ALA A 184 -34.87 -1.44 -1.06
CA ALA A 184 -33.50 -1.62 -1.53
C ALA A 184 -32.57 -0.52 -0.99
N GLY A 185 -33.04 0.73 -0.94
CA GLY A 185 -32.29 1.85 -0.38
C GLY A 185 -32.07 1.75 1.13
N ILE A 186 -33.01 1.21 1.91
CA ILE A 186 -32.80 0.91 3.35
C ILE A 186 -31.68 -0.13 3.51
N TRP A 187 -31.72 -1.23 2.77
CA TRP A 187 -30.65 -2.24 2.83
C TRP A 187 -29.30 -1.66 2.42
N TYR A 188 -29.28 -0.87 1.35
CA TYR A 188 -28.08 -0.19 0.87
C TYR A 188 -27.47 0.72 1.94
N ALA A 189 -28.32 1.53 2.58
CA ALA A 189 -27.96 2.50 3.61
C ALA A 189 -27.38 1.89 4.88
N TYR A 190 -28.02 0.83 5.40
CA TYR A 190 -27.73 0.31 6.73
C TYR A 190 -26.88 -0.96 6.72
N VAL A 191 -26.78 -1.65 5.59
CA VAL A 191 -26.02 -2.91 5.48
C VAL A 191 -24.91 -2.79 4.45
N SER A 192 -25.24 -2.60 3.16
CA SER A 192 -24.25 -2.71 2.08
C SER A 192 -23.17 -1.63 2.16
N LEU A 193 -23.58 -0.37 2.34
CA LEU A 193 -22.64 0.75 2.41
C LEU A 193 -21.80 0.74 3.71
N PRO A 194 -22.38 0.55 4.92
CA PRO A 194 -21.59 0.40 6.14
C PRO A 194 -20.62 -0.78 6.08
N LEU A 195 -21.01 -1.91 5.48
CA LEU A 195 -20.13 -3.04 5.29
C LEU A 195 -18.90 -2.66 4.45
N PHE A 196 -19.10 -2.02 3.30
CA PHE A 196 -18.01 -1.53 2.46
C PHE A 196 -17.14 -0.51 3.21
N GLN A 197 -17.74 0.50 3.82
CA GLN A 197 -17.04 1.55 4.55
C GLN A 197 -16.22 0.99 5.71
N PHE A 198 -16.75 0.00 6.44
CA PHE A 198 -16.01 -0.67 7.50
C PHE A 198 -14.78 -1.40 6.97
N LEU A 199 -14.90 -2.17 5.89
CA LEU A 199 -13.76 -2.83 5.25
C LEU A 199 -12.72 -1.80 4.77
N PHE A 200 -13.18 -0.70 4.18
CA PHE A 200 -12.34 0.38 3.67
C PHE A 200 -11.61 1.12 4.81
N CYS A 201 -12.31 1.57 5.85
CA CYS A 201 -11.71 2.23 7.02
C CYS A 201 -10.74 1.30 7.76
N ARG A 202 -11.05 0.00 7.86
CA ARG A 202 -10.14 -1.01 8.42
C ARG A 202 -8.82 -1.09 7.66
N TRP A 203 -8.83 -0.88 6.34
CA TRP A 203 -7.59 -0.79 5.55
C TRP A 203 -6.75 0.44 5.85
N TYR A 204 -7.37 1.61 6.01
CA TYR A 204 -6.63 2.80 6.45
C TYR A 204 -6.06 2.65 7.86
N PHE A 205 -6.81 2.00 8.75
CA PHE A 205 -6.30 1.69 10.08
C PHE A 205 -5.06 0.77 10.02
N ARG A 206 -5.04 -0.22 9.10
CA ARG A 206 -3.86 -1.05 8.84
C ARG A 206 -2.69 -0.25 8.27
N LEU A 207 -2.94 0.67 7.33
CA LEU A 207 -1.92 1.57 6.80
C LEU A 207 -1.35 2.48 7.90
N PHE A 208 -2.19 2.95 8.82
CA PHE A 208 -1.75 3.71 10.00
C PHE A 208 -0.86 2.86 10.91
N ILE A 209 -1.25 1.61 11.23
CA ILE A 209 -0.42 0.68 12.01
C ILE A 209 0.94 0.48 11.32
N TRP A 210 0.93 0.28 10.00
CA TRP A 210 2.15 0.13 9.21
C TRP A 210 3.05 1.36 9.27
N ALA A 211 2.49 2.55 9.05
CA ALA A 211 3.22 3.81 9.12
C ALA A 211 3.83 4.05 10.51
N ARG A 212 3.05 3.77 11.56
CA ARG A 212 3.51 3.85 12.95
C ARG A 212 4.64 2.86 13.23
N LEU A 213 4.56 1.63 12.73
CA LEU A 213 5.62 0.63 12.90
C LEU A 213 6.90 1.08 12.21
N LEU A 214 6.83 1.51 10.95
CA LEU A 214 8.01 2.04 10.23
C LEU A 214 8.63 3.24 10.94
N TRP A 215 7.80 4.16 11.44
CA TRP A 215 8.27 5.29 12.22
C TRP A 215 8.97 4.84 13.52
N GLN A 216 8.45 3.84 14.24
CA GLN A 216 9.12 3.32 15.43
C GLN A 216 10.47 2.67 15.08
N VAL A 217 10.53 1.90 14.00
CA VAL A 217 11.76 1.25 13.51
C VAL A 217 12.79 2.30 13.07
N SER A 218 12.37 3.40 12.45
CA SER A 218 13.31 4.46 12.03
C SER A 218 13.94 5.25 13.18
N ARG A 219 13.41 5.10 14.40
CA ARG A 219 14.01 5.67 15.63
C ARG A 219 15.12 4.80 16.22
N ILE A 220 15.30 3.58 15.71
CA ILE A 220 16.43 2.71 16.07
C ILE A 220 17.67 3.16 15.27
N LYS A 221 18.86 3.06 15.87
CA LYS A 221 20.12 3.35 15.17
C LYS A 221 20.45 2.18 14.23
N LEU A 222 19.88 2.21 13.04
CA LEU A 222 20.05 1.12 12.06
C LEU A 222 21.50 1.00 11.58
N ASN A 223 21.96 -0.23 11.37
CA ASN A 223 23.26 -0.56 10.77
C ASN A 223 23.22 -0.39 9.24
N LEU A 224 23.13 0.86 8.78
CA LEU A 224 23.07 1.18 7.35
C LEU A 224 24.47 1.21 6.74
N VAL A 225 24.62 0.60 5.56
CA VAL A 225 25.91 0.52 4.84
C VAL A 225 25.89 1.46 3.62
N PRO A 226 26.70 2.54 3.59
CA PRO A 226 26.66 3.53 2.51
C PRO A 226 26.95 2.95 1.12
N ALA A 227 27.86 1.98 1.03
CA ALA A 227 28.26 1.34 -0.23
C ALA A 227 27.41 0.10 -0.60
N HIS A 228 26.24 -0.06 0.02
CA HIS A 228 25.36 -1.20 -0.26
C HIS A 228 24.81 -1.16 -1.70
N PRO A 229 24.75 -2.31 -2.43
CA PRO A 229 24.38 -2.34 -3.85
C PRO A 229 22.95 -1.89 -4.15
N ASP A 230 22.05 -1.88 -3.17
CA ASP A 230 20.67 -1.38 -3.33
C ASP A 230 20.54 0.16 -3.37
N ARG A 231 21.65 0.89 -3.20
CA ARG A 231 21.70 2.36 -3.13
C ARG A 231 20.79 2.96 -2.06
N ALA A 232 20.36 2.18 -1.07
CA ALA A 232 19.45 2.60 -0.01
C ALA A 232 19.93 2.11 1.36
N GLY A 233 21.25 1.94 1.53
CA GLY A 233 21.84 1.59 2.83
C GLY A 233 21.43 0.22 3.35
N GLY A 234 20.95 -0.69 2.50
CA GLY A 234 20.37 -1.97 2.89
C GLY A 234 18.83 -1.96 3.06
N LEU A 235 18.19 -0.78 2.97
CA LEU A 235 16.73 -0.60 3.09
C LEU A 235 15.97 -0.66 1.76
N GLY A 236 16.62 -0.98 0.64
CA GLY A 236 16.00 -0.98 -0.69
C GLY A 236 14.80 -1.92 -0.82
N PHE A 237 14.74 -2.98 0.00
CA PHE A 237 13.60 -3.90 0.06
C PHE A 237 12.30 -3.23 0.52
N LEU A 238 12.37 -2.09 1.22
CA LEU A 238 11.18 -1.36 1.64
C LEU A 238 10.42 -0.79 0.44
N SER A 239 11.09 -0.44 -0.66
CA SER A 239 10.40 0.00 -1.89
C SER A 239 9.49 -1.11 -2.45
N ASN A 240 9.88 -2.38 -2.27
CA ASN A 240 9.09 -3.52 -2.71
C ASN A 240 7.78 -3.70 -1.92
N THR A 241 7.59 -2.98 -0.81
CA THR A 241 6.33 -2.99 -0.06
C THR A 241 5.20 -2.30 -0.80
N VAL A 242 5.51 -1.36 -1.69
CA VAL A 242 4.51 -0.62 -2.49
C VAL A 242 3.67 -1.59 -3.34
N TYR A 243 4.29 -2.64 -3.87
CA TYR A 243 3.62 -3.71 -4.63
C TYR A 243 2.52 -4.41 -3.81
N ALA A 244 2.64 -4.43 -2.48
CA ALA A 244 1.62 -5.02 -1.61
C ALA A 244 0.32 -4.20 -1.60
N PHE A 245 0.41 -2.90 -1.89
CA PHE A 245 -0.70 -1.95 -1.84
C PHE A 245 -1.33 -1.68 -3.21
N VAL A 246 -0.85 -2.32 -4.28
CA VAL A 246 -1.43 -2.24 -5.64
C VAL A 246 -2.93 -2.57 -5.66
N PRO A 247 -3.43 -3.63 -4.99
CA PRO A 247 -4.87 -3.89 -4.90
C PRO A 247 -5.65 -2.73 -4.25
N LEU A 248 -5.06 -2.04 -3.26
CA LEU A 248 -5.70 -0.88 -2.65
C LEU A 248 -5.74 0.32 -3.60
N ALA A 249 -4.67 0.55 -4.37
CA ALA A 249 -4.67 1.58 -5.41
C ALA A 249 -5.76 1.31 -6.47
N LEU A 250 -5.92 0.06 -6.89
CA LEU A 250 -7.01 -0.36 -7.78
C LEU A 250 -8.39 -0.09 -7.16
N VAL A 251 -8.60 -0.40 -5.88
CA VAL A 251 -9.87 -0.08 -5.20
C VAL A 251 -10.21 1.40 -5.31
N HIS A 252 -9.23 2.28 -5.11
CA HIS A 252 -9.45 3.73 -5.20
C HIS A 252 -9.75 4.18 -6.63
N GLY A 253 -9.05 3.61 -7.62
CA GLY A 253 -9.36 3.84 -9.03
C GLY A 253 -10.79 3.42 -9.37
N VAL A 254 -11.23 2.24 -8.91
CA VAL A 254 -12.60 1.73 -9.08
C VAL A 254 -13.62 2.65 -8.41
N MET A 255 -13.31 3.12 -7.20
CA MET A 255 -14.17 4.03 -6.43
C MET A 255 -14.28 5.42 -7.04
N ALA A 256 -13.29 5.86 -7.82
CA ALA A 256 -13.39 7.07 -8.62
C ALA A 256 -14.13 6.82 -9.94
N ALA A 257 -13.84 5.71 -10.62
CA ALA A 257 -14.41 5.38 -11.93
C ALA A 257 -15.94 5.21 -11.88
N GLY A 258 -16.49 4.55 -10.86
CA GLY A 258 -17.94 4.31 -10.75
C GLY A 258 -18.78 5.59 -10.76
N PRO A 259 -18.60 6.51 -9.79
CA PRO A 259 -19.31 7.78 -9.76
C PRO A 259 -19.05 8.65 -11.00
N LEU A 260 -17.82 8.65 -11.53
CA LEU A 260 -17.49 9.38 -12.77
C LEU A 260 -18.28 8.83 -13.97
N ALA A 261 -18.37 7.51 -14.10
CA ALA A 261 -19.16 6.86 -15.14
C ALA A 261 -20.64 7.29 -15.06
N ASN A 262 -21.23 7.22 -13.88
CA ASN A 262 -22.62 7.66 -13.67
C ASN A 262 -22.81 9.14 -14.06
N ARG A 263 -21.89 10.03 -13.68
CA ARG A 263 -21.96 11.45 -14.04
C ARG A 263 -21.84 11.65 -15.56
N ILE A 264 -20.94 10.94 -16.23
CA ILE A 264 -20.77 11.04 -17.69
C ILE A 264 -22.04 10.55 -18.40
N PHE A 265 -22.57 9.39 -18.00
CA PHE A 265 -23.71 8.76 -18.69
C PHE A 265 -25.06 9.41 -18.41
N TYR A 266 -25.30 9.89 -17.18
CA TYR A 266 -26.62 10.40 -16.79
C TYR A 266 -26.70 11.92 -16.65
N THR A 267 -25.56 12.61 -16.43
CA THR A 267 -25.54 14.08 -16.24
C THR A 267 -24.85 14.84 -17.38
N GLY A 268 -24.32 14.13 -18.38
CA GLY A 268 -23.65 14.74 -19.54
C GLY A 268 -22.28 15.37 -19.22
N ALA A 269 -21.71 15.06 -18.06
CA ALA A 269 -20.40 15.57 -17.66
C ALA A 269 -19.27 14.98 -18.54
N ARG A 270 -18.13 15.68 -18.63
CA ARG A 270 -16.96 15.18 -19.37
C ARG A 270 -15.89 14.69 -18.41
N LEU A 271 -15.15 13.65 -18.80
CA LEU A 271 -14.06 13.10 -17.97
C LEU A 271 -13.02 14.17 -17.60
N LEU A 272 -12.73 15.10 -18.52
CA LEU A 272 -11.75 16.18 -18.30
C LEU A 272 -12.17 17.19 -17.24
N ASP A 273 -13.47 17.28 -16.91
CA ASP A 273 -13.97 18.16 -15.87
C ASP A 273 -13.44 17.75 -14.49
N TYR A 274 -13.12 16.45 -14.32
CA TYR A 274 -12.69 15.85 -13.05
C TYR A 274 -11.18 15.57 -12.95
N ARG A 275 -10.38 16.19 -13.83
CA ARG A 275 -8.92 15.97 -13.86
C ARG A 275 -8.23 16.34 -12.54
N VAL A 276 -8.76 17.34 -11.82
CA VAL A 276 -8.19 17.80 -10.55
C VAL A 276 -8.45 16.76 -9.47
N GLU A 277 -9.64 16.19 -9.41
CA GLU A 277 -10.05 15.15 -8.47
C GLU A 277 -9.24 13.88 -8.69
N ILE A 278 -9.03 13.48 -9.95
CA ILE A 278 -8.18 12.34 -10.31
C ILE A 278 -6.72 12.60 -9.90
N ALA A 279 -6.20 13.80 -10.15
CA ALA A 279 -4.84 14.18 -9.76
C ALA A 279 -4.68 14.21 -8.22
N VAL A 280 -5.64 14.78 -7.51
CA VAL A 280 -5.66 14.82 -6.03
C VAL A 280 -5.72 13.41 -5.46
N LEU A 281 -6.55 12.52 -6.02
CA LEU A 281 -6.60 11.12 -5.60
C LEU A 281 -5.23 10.43 -5.79
N LEU A 282 -4.60 10.62 -6.95
CA LEU A 282 -3.30 10.05 -7.24
C LEU A 282 -2.22 10.54 -6.27
N VAL A 283 -2.15 11.86 -6.04
CA VAL A 283 -1.21 12.46 -5.09
C VAL A 283 -1.47 11.97 -3.68
N LEU A 284 -2.73 11.91 -3.25
CA LEU A 284 -3.12 11.41 -1.93
C LEU A 284 -2.66 9.97 -1.73
N LEU A 285 -2.85 9.08 -2.71
CA LEU A 285 -2.41 7.69 -2.62
C LEU A 285 -0.90 7.55 -2.60
N LEU A 286 -0.18 8.32 -3.42
CA LEU A 286 1.28 8.39 -3.36
C LEU A 286 1.74 8.83 -1.96
N CYS A 287 1.13 9.85 -1.37
CA CYS A 287 1.45 10.30 -0.01
C CYS A 287 1.14 9.24 1.04
N ILE A 288 0.01 8.54 0.95
CA ILE A 288 -0.40 7.54 1.94
C ILE A 288 0.48 6.29 1.89
N VAL A 289 0.88 5.85 0.69
CA VAL A 289 1.67 4.63 0.53
C VAL A 289 3.17 4.90 0.67
N LEU A 290 3.68 5.99 0.08
CA LEU A 290 5.12 6.32 0.08
C LEU A 290 5.53 7.19 1.27
N GLY A 291 4.63 8.02 1.81
CA GLY A 291 4.90 8.88 2.97
C GLY A 291 5.47 8.13 4.17
N PRO A 292 4.92 6.96 4.55
CA PRO A 292 5.50 6.12 5.60
C PRO A 292 6.96 5.70 5.37
N LEU A 293 7.42 5.59 4.12
CA LEU A 293 8.80 5.23 3.80
C LEU A 293 9.78 6.40 4.00
N LEU A 294 9.28 7.63 3.95
CA LEU A 294 10.10 8.84 4.13
C LEU A 294 10.63 9.02 5.56
N VAL A 295 10.08 8.28 6.53
CA VAL A 295 10.57 8.30 7.92
C VAL A 295 12.03 7.83 8.06
N PHE A 296 12.57 7.10 7.08
CA PHE A 296 13.97 6.69 7.03
C PHE A 296 14.90 7.70 6.35
N ALA A 297 14.35 8.77 5.75
CA ALA A 297 15.15 9.72 4.98
C ALA A 297 16.24 10.43 5.80
N PRO A 298 16.01 10.84 7.07
CA PRO A 298 17.06 11.44 7.88
C PRO A 298 18.24 10.48 8.13
N ALA A 299 17.95 9.20 8.41
CA ALA A 299 18.97 8.19 8.65
C ALA A 299 19.80 7.92 7.38
N LEU A 300 19.13 7.74 6.22
CA LEU A 300 19.80 7.56 4.94
C LEU A 300 20.65 8.77 4.54
N ALA A 301 20.16 9.99 4.76
CA ALA A 301 20.90 11.21 4.50
C ALA A 301 22.15 11.33 5.39
N GLN A 302 22.04 10.97 6.67
CA GLN A 302 23.20 10.94 7.58
C GLN A 302 24.23 9.89 7.14
N THR A 303 23.79 8.67 6.82
CA THR A 303 24.66 7.59 6.31
C THR A 303 25.36 7.98 5.02
N LYS A 304 24.66 8.63 4.09
CA LYS A 304 25.25 9.14 2.85
C LYS A 304 26.34 10.18 3.11
N ARG A 305 26.07 11.14 4.00
CA ARG A 305 27.05 12.20 4.36
C ARG A 305 28.31 11.61 5.01
N ALA A 306 28.13 10.70 5.98
CA ALA A 306 29.25 10.01 6.63
C ALA A 306 30.04 9.19 5.60
N GLY A 307 29.34 8.40 4.77
CA GLY A 307 29.97 7.61 3.71
C GLY A 307 30.78 8.45 2.72
N LEU A 308 30.28 9.61 2.28
CA LEU A 308 31.01 10.49 1.38
C LEU A 308 32.32 11.01 1.99
N LEU A 309 32.35 11.28 3.30
CA LEU A 309 33.55 11.72 4.01
C LEU A 309 34.55 10.58 4.19
N ASP A 310 34.09 9.43 4.67
CA ASP A 310 34.94 8.28 4.99
C ASP A 310 35.54 7.66 3.72
N TYR A 311 34.70 7.38 2.71
CA TYR A 311 35.16 6.84 1.42
C TYR A 311 35.94 7.88 0.61
N GLY A 312 35.63 9.17 0.74
CA GLY A 312 36.42 10.24 0.12
C GLY A 312 37.84 10.30 0.68
N THR A 313 37.98 10.18 2.01
CA THR A 313 39.28 10.11 2.68
C THR A 313 40.07 8.87 2.27
N LEU A 314 39.41 7.71 2.21
CA LEU A 314 40.01 6.47 1.73
C LEU A 314 40.47 6.58 0.27
N ALA A 315 39.63 7.12 -0.61
CA ALA A 315 39.94 7.36 -2.01
C ALA A 315 41.15 8.28 -2.17
N GLN A 316 41.18 9.39 -1.45
CA GLN A 316 42.31 10.32 -1.49
C GLN A 316 43.63 9.66 -1.03
N ARG A 317 43.58 8.88 0.05
CA ARG A 317 44.75 8.16 0.55
C ARG A 317 45.27 7.17 -0.49
N TYR A 318 44.38 6.34 -1.04
CA TYR A 318 44.74 5.32 -2.01
C TYR A 318 45.28 5.92 -3.32
N VAL A 319 44.62 6.95 -3.86
CA VAL A 319 45.07 7.64 -5.08
C VAL A 319 46.45 8.28 -4.88
N ARG A 320 46.73 8.86 -3.71
CA ARG A 320 48.03 9.45 -3.40
C ARG A 320 49.13 8.39 -3.30
N GLU A 321 48.85 7.26 -2.67
CA GLU A 321 49.79 6.13 -2.58
C GLU A 321 50.05 5.52 -3.98
N PHE A 322 49.01 5.41 -4.80
CA PHE A 322 49.11 4.98 -6.19
C PHE A 322 49.95 5.94 -7.05
N ASP A 323 49.72 7.26 -6.98
CA ASP A 323 50.52 8.28 -7.68
C ASP A 323 52.01 8.20 -7.29
N ALA A 324 52.28 8.14 -5.99
CA ALA A 324 53.64 8.04 -5.46
C ALA A 324 54.37 6.78 -5.97
N LYS A 325 53.70 5.62 -5.96
CA LYS A 325 54.29 4.36 -6.42
C LYS A 325 54.48 4.36 -7.94
N TRP A 326 53.42 4.60 -8.71
CA TRP A 326 53.42 4.31 -10.14
C TRP A 326 53.72 5.51 -11.04
N LEU A 327 53.35 6.72 -10.64
CA LEU A 327 53.52 7.93 -11.47
C LEU A 327 54.77 8.75 -11.09
N ARG A 328 55.21 8.67 -9.82
CA ARG A 328 56.41 9.38 -9.31
C ARG A 328 57.64 8.49 -9.18
N GLY A 329 57.59 7.25 -9.66
CA GLY A 329 58.73 6.33 -9.71
C GLY A 329 59.08 5.68 -8.37
N GLY A 330 58.11 5.50 -7.46
CA GLY A 330 58.29 4.78 -6.19
C GLY A 330 58.22 3.26 -6.30
N ALA A 331 57.82 2.71 -7.46
CA ALA A 331 57.76 1.27 -7.70
C ALA A 331 59.15 0.64 -7.80
N SER A 332 59.28 -0.60 -7.33
CA SER A 332 60.53 -1.36 -7.48
C SER A 332 60.77 -1.73 -8.95
N ALA A 333 62.04 -1.86 -9.37
CA ALA A 333 62.40 -2.16 -10.76
C ALA A 333 61.86 -3.53 -11.28
N GLN A 334 61.40 -4.40 -10.38
CA GLN A 334 60.84 -5.72 -10.69
C GLN A 334 59.30 -5.71 -10.76
N GLU A 335 58.65 -4.64 -10.32
CA GLU A 335 57.20 -4.48 -10.37
C GLU A 335 56.76 -3.79 -11.67
N SER A 336 55.93 -4.47 -12.46
CA SER A 336 55.27 -3.87 -13.63
C SER A 336 53.89 -3.33 -13.23
N LEU A 337 53.56 -2.13 -13.72
CA LEU A 337 52.22 -1.57 -13.59
C LEU A 337 51.17 -2.47 -14.29
N VAL A 338 51.49 -2.93 -15.49
CA VAL A 338 50.63 -3.83 -16.27
C VAL A 338 50.72 -5.22 -15.67
N GLY A 339 49.57 -5.76 -15.24
CA GLY A 339 49.47 -7.02 -14.50
C GLY A 339 49.45 -6.85 -12.98
N SER A 340 49.64 -5.63 -12.46
CA SER A 340 49.45 -5.36 -11.02
C SER A 340 47.97 -5.33 -10.64
N GLY A 341 47.65 -5.72 -9.41
CA GLY A 341 46.30 -5.58 -8.84
C GLY A 341 45.93 -4.14 -8.47
N ASP A 342 46.88 -3.20 -8.52
CA ASP A 342 46.71 -1.83 -8.05
C ASP A 342 45.79 -1.02 -8.99
N ILE A 343 45.88 -1.21 -10.30
CA ILE A 343 44.96 -0.56 -11.27
C ILE A 343 43.52 -1.03 -11.06
N GLN A 344 43.32 -2.35 -10.88
CA GLN A 344 42.00 -2.90 -10.65
C GLN A 344 41.41 -2.40 -9.32
N SER A 345 42.22 -2.40 -8.26
CA SER A 345 41.82 -1.89 -6.95
C SER A 345 41.47 -0.40 -6.99
N LEU A 346 42.18 0.41 -7.79
CA LEU A 346 41.83 1.81 -8.02
C LEU A 346 40.46 1.95 -8.68
N ALA A 347 40.15 1.12 -9.68
CA ALA A 347 38.86 1.10 -10.34
C ALA A 347 37.73 0.62 -9.39
N ASP A 348 37.97 -0.41 -8.59
CA ASP A 348 37.02 -0.95 -7.61
C ASP A 348 36.71 0.07 -6.50
N LEU A 349 37.71 0.86 -6.10
CA LEU A 349 37.53 1.97 -5.16
C LEU A 349 36.68 3.09 -5.76
N ALA A 350 36.90 3.45 -7.02
CA ALA A 350 36.08 4.42 -7.73
C ALA A 350 34.62 3.94 -7.83
N ASN A 351 34.41 2.67 -8.18
CA ASN A 351 33.07 2.06 -8.21
C ASN A 351 32.39 2.09 -6.83
N SER A 352 33.12 1.76 -5.77
CA SER A 352 32.62 1.81 -4.40
C SER A 352 32.22 3.23 -3.98
N PHE A 353 33.03 4.23 -4.33
CA PHE A 353 32.72 5.63 -4.06
C PHE A 353 31.49 6.13 -4.86
N GLU A 354 31.36 5.71 -6.13
CA GLU A 354 30.19 6.06 -6.95
C GLU A 354 28.88 5.45 -6.40
N LEU A 355 28.91 4.26 -5.79
CA LEU A 355 27.74 3.70 -5.08
C LEU A 355 27.30 4.61 -3.92
N VAL A 356 28.25 5.09 -3.11
CA VAL A 356 27.95 6.02 -2.00
C VAL A 356 27.41 7.35 -2.52
N LYS A 357 28.01 7.88 -3.60
CA LYS A 357 27.58 9.12 -4.24
C LYS A 357 26.17 9.03 -4.83
N THR A 358 25.83 7.89 -5.43
CA THR A 358 24.50 7.61 -6.01
C THR A 358 23.49 7.05 -5.01
N MET A 359 23.85 6.91 -3.73
CA MET A 359 22.93 6.50 -2.67
C MET A 359 21.70 7.43 -2.59
N HIS A 360 20.51 6.84 -2.55
CA HIS A 360 19.23 7.53 -2.41
C HIS A 360 18.99 7.93 -0.96
N ILE A 361 18.33 9.08 -0.78
CA ILE A 361 17.95 9.61 0.53
C ILE A 361 16.58 9.11 1.00
N ALA A 362 15.86 8.34 0.18
CA ALA A 362 14.59 7.73 0.53
C ALA A 362 14.51 6.34 -0.10
N PRO A 363 13.91 5.34 0.57
CA PRO A 363 13.77 4.00 0.02
C PRO A 363 12.55 3.93 -0.92
N VAL A 364 12.52 4.80 -1.93
CA VAL A 364 11.46 4.91 -2.93
C VAL A 364 12.08 4.83 -4.32
N THR A 365 11.57 3.94 -5.16
CA THR A 365 12.02 3.78 -6.54
C THR A 365 11.03 4.37 -7.53
N LYS A 366 11.50 4.72 -8.74
CA LYS A 366 10.65 5.29 -9.79
C LYS A 366 9.59 4.27 -10.23
N GLU A 367 9.96 3.00 -10.29
CA GLU A 367 9.09 1.88 -10.64
C GLU A 367 7.90 1.77 -9.67
N ALA A 368 8.15 1.99 -8.37
CA ALA A 368 7.09 1.97 -7.36
C ALA A 368 6.08 3.12 -7.55
N ILE A 369 6.55 4.32 -7.91
CA ILE A 369 5.70 5.48 -8.22
C ILE A 369 4.85 5.21 -9.45
N VAL A 370 5.49 4.78 -10.54
CA VAL A 370 4.81 4.48 -11.82
C VAL A 370 3.77 3.39 -11.62
N GLN A 371 4.11 2.31 -10.91
CA GLN A 371 3.18 1.22 -10.69
C GLN A 371 1.97 1.64 -9.86
N LEU A 372 2.16 2.44 -8.80
CA LEU A 372 1.03 2.94 -8.00
C LEU A 372 0.14 3.86 -8.84
N ALA A 373 0.74 4.70 -9.70
CA ALA A 373 0.01 5.55 -10.61
C ALA A 373 -0.81 4.74 -11.63
N VAL A 374 -0.18 3.76 -12.28
CA VAL A 374 -0.86 2.86 -13.22
C VAL A 374 -1.98 2.11 -12.52
N ALA A 375 -1.76 1.53 -11.34
CA ALA A 375 -2.78 0.81 -10.61
C ALA A 375 -3.97 1.70 -10.21
N THR A 376 -3.73 2.97 -9.89
CA THR A 376 -4.79 3.93 -9.55
C THR A 376 -5.59 4.36 -10.79
N LEU A 377 -4.92 4.58 -11.91
CA LEU A 377 -5.54 5.10 -13.14
C LEU A 377 -6.17 4.00 -14.01
N LEU A 378 -5.72 2.76 -13.89
CA LEU A 378 -6.19 1.63 -14.71
C LEU A 378 -7.72 1.47 -14.70
N PRO A 379 -8.44 1.55 -13.55
CA PRO A 379 -9.90 1.43 -13.56
C PRO A 379 -10.63 2.64 -14.16
N ILE A 380 -9.96 3.79 -14.28
CA ILE A 380 -10.52 5.01 -14.87
C ILE A 380 -10.33 4.99 -16.40
N LEU A 381 -9.30 4.29 -16.88
CA LEU A 381 -8.94 4.22 -18.30
C LEU A 381 -10.11 3.90 -19.25
N PRO A 382 -11.04 2.97 -18.95
CA PRO A 382 -12.17 2.71 -19.85
C PRO A 382 -13.05 3.94 -20.11
N LEU A 383 -13.11 4.89 -19.18
CA LEU A 383 -13.86 6.14 -19.37
C LEU A 383 -13.21 7.06 -20.41
N ALA A 384 -11.93 6.87 -20.75
CA ALA A 384 -11.30 7.62 -21.84
C ALA A 384 -11.95 7.33 -23.22
N LEU A 385 -12.61 6.17 -23.36
CA LEU A 385 -13.36 5.82 -24.57
C LEU A 385 -14.59 6.71 -24.81
N THR A 386 -15.01 7.48 -23.80
CA THR A 386 -16.05 8.50 -23.99
C THR A 386 -15.50 9.78 -24.62
N LEU A 387 -14.17 9.93 -24.72
CA LEU A 387 -13.50 11.10 -25.30
C LEU A 387 -12.92 10.81 -26.69
N MET A 388 -12.37 9.61 -26.89
CA MET A 388 -11.68 9.22 -28.12
C MET A 388 -11.99 7.77 -28.49
N PRO A 389 -11.94 7.41 -29.78
CA PRO A 389 -12.06 6.02 -30.23
C PRO A 389 -10.98 5.11 -29.63
N LEU A 390 -11.28 3.80 -29.56
CA LEU A 390 -10.34 2.80 -29.01
C LEU A 390 -9.00 2.79 -29.73
N GLU A 391 -8.99 2.99 -31.05
CA GLU A 391 -7.77 3.00 -31.88
C GLU A 391 -6.83 4.14 -31.46
N GLU A 392 -7.37 5.35 -31.27
CA GLU A 392 -6.61 6.52 -30.82
C GLU A 392 -6.08 6.33 -29.38
N LEU A 393 -6.89 5.74 -28.51
CA LEU A 393 -6.49 5.43 -27.13
C LEU A 393 -5.32 4.44 -27.10
N LEU A 394 -5.42 3.35 -27.88
CA LEU A 394 -4.36 2.35 -27.99
C LEU A 394 -3.08 2.97 -28.56
N ALA A 395 -3.18 3.76 -29.63
CA ALA A 395 -2.02 4.45 -30.21
C ALA A 395 -1.32 5.36 -29.18
N THR A 396 -2.10 6.11 -28.40
CA THR A 396 -1.58 6.99 -27.34
C THR A 396 -0.88 6.21 -26.23
N LEU A 397 -1.45 5.08 -25.79
CA LEU A 397 -0.83 4.24 -24.76
C LEU A 397 0.47 3.58 -25.25
N PHE A 398 0.51 3.13 -26.50
CA PHE A 398 1.74 2.60 -27.09
C PHE A 398 2.84 3.66 -27.16
N GLY A 399 2.54 4.88 -27.61
CA GLY A 399 3.53 5.96 -27.66
C GLY A 399 4.01 6.49 -26.30
N LEU A 400 3.36 6.12 -25.20
CA LEU A 400 3.83 6.43 -23.84
C LEU A 400 4.72 5.33 -23.26
N LEU A 401 4.62 4.10 -23.77
CA LEU A 401 5.36 2.93 -23.29
C LEU A 401 6.61 2.61 -24.11
N PHE A 402 6.68 3.09 -25.35
CA PHE A 402 7.77 2.91 -26.32
C PHE A 402 8.18 4.25 -26.90
#